data_AF-A0A3R9VN61-F1
#
_entry.id   AF-A0A3R9VN61-F1
#
_cell.length_a   1.000
_cell.length_b   1.000
_cell.length_c   1.000
_cell.angle_alpha   90.00
_cell.angle_beta   90.00
_cell.angle_gamma   90.00
#
_symmetry.space_group_name_H-M   'P 1'
#
loop_
_entity.id
_entity.type
_entity.pdbx_description
1 polymer ?
#
loop_
_entity_poly.entity_id
_entity_poly.type
_entity_poly.pdbx_seq_one_letter_code
_entity_poly.pdbx_strand_id
1 'polypeptide(L)'
;MPVWERSSTARVVPPARPRKLAKVPFVELADGRLQGVVSSGSDTGRVYVSSVAAGTYAFACSTNNNRPCGGARGSFCNHIRALVGEAVLQYGAGRVARYLKADTPGTEPDAPALVATMTAARPAQGDTSAAAPVFSRFLRHLAYLEREPTTLPVPELHWFPPTRAVA
;
A
#
# COMPACT_ATOMS: atom_id res chain seq x y z
N MET A 1 -23.69 2.25 21.38
CA MET A 1 -22.45 2.84 20.84
C MET A 1 -21.52 3.25 21.97
N PRO A 2 -20.36 2.59 22.12
CA PRO A 2 -19.33 2.97 23.08
C PRO A 2 -18.94 4.45 22.97
N VAL A 3 -18.47 5.05 24.06
CA VAL A 3 -18.10 6.47 24.12
C VAL A 3 -16.99 6.84 23.13
N TRP A 4 -16.11 5.90 22.79
CA TRP A 4 -15.04 6.10 21.81
C TRP A 4 -15.58 6.29 20.37
N GLU A 5 -16.73 5.73 20.01
CA GLU A 5 -17.39 5.96 18.71
C GLU A 5 -17.94 7.38 18.59
N ARG A 6 -18.27 8.02 19.72
CA ARG A 6 -18.90 9.36 19.76
C ARG A 6 -17.89 10.51 19.88
N SER A 7 -16.67 10.21 20.31
CA SER A 7 -15.67 11.23 20.72
C SER A 7 -14.49 11.32 19.76
N SER A 8 -14.37 10.38 18.82
CA SER A 8 -13.24 10.34 17.90
C SER A 8 -13.56 11.14 16.64
N THR A 9 -12.91 12.28 16.46
CA THR A 9 -12.92 13.04 15.18
C THR A 9 -12.17 12.29 14.07
N ALA A 10 -11.31 11.34 14.45
CA ALA A 10 -10.68 10.38 13.55
C ALA A 10 -11.47 9.07 13.54
N ARG A 11 -11.74 8.51 12.36
CA ARG A 11 -12.34 7.17 12.28
C ARG A 11 -11.40 6.16 12.92
N VAL A 12 -11.86 5.40 13.92
CA VAL A 12 -11.06 4.29 14.48
C VAL A 12 -10.85 3.26 13.38
N VAL A 13 -9.59 3.12 12.97
CA VAL A 13 -9.18 2.12 11.98
C VAL A 13 -8.96 0.81 12.74
N PRO A 14 -9.56 -0.32 12.32
CA PRO A 14 -9.29 -1.60 12.96
C PRO A 14 -7.78 -1.90 12.94
N PRO A 15 -7.26 -2.61 13.96
CA PRO A 15 -5.85 -2.96 14.01
C PRO A 15 -5.44 -3.67 12.71
N ALA A 16 -4.25 -3.33 12.21
CA ALA A 16 -3.74 -3.88 10.97
C ALA A 16 -3.71 -5.41 11.04
N ARG A 17 -4.31 -6.07 10.05
CA ARG A 17 -4.31 -7.53 9.97
C ARG A 17 -2.87 -8.06 9.85
N PRO A 18 -2.58 -9.29 10.33
CA PRO A 18 -1.27 -9.91 10.17
C PRO A 18 -0.84 -9.89 8.71
N ARG A 19 0.29 -9.23 8.44
CA ARG A 19 0.79 -8.97 7.08
C ARG A 19 1.48 -10.22 6.52
N LYS A 20 1.29 -10.51 5.24
CA LYS A 20 2.12 -11.48 4.50
C LYS A 20 3.43 -10.81 4.06
N LEU A 21 4.26 -10.43 5.04
CA LEU A 21 5.52 -9.71 4.82
C LEU A 21 6.47 -10.43 3.85
N ALA A 22 6.42 -11.77 3.81
CA ALA A 22 7.22 -12.56 2.89
C ALA A 22 6.87 -12.32 1.41
N LYS A 23 5.63 -11.90 1.09
CA LYS A 23 5.17 -11.71 -0.29
C LYS A 23 5.14 -10.25 -0.72
N VAL A 24 4.55 -9.39 0.10
CA VAL A 24 4.49 -7.93 -0.14
C VAL A 24 4.99 -7.23 1.12
N PRO A 25 6.31 -7.04 1.26
CA PRO A 25 6.88 -6.46 2.47
C PRO A 25 6.51 -4.98 2.69
N PHE A 26 6.14 -4.27 1.63
CA PHE A 26 5.83 -2.84 1.70
C PHE A 26 4.76 -2.43 0.69
N VAL A 27 3.79 -1.66 1.15
CA VAL A 27 2.72 -1.07 0.33
C VAL A 27 2.39 0.30 0.92
N GLU A 28 2.12 1.27 0.05
CA GLU A 28 1.72 2.62 0.45
C GLU A 28 0.77 3.24 -0.57
N LEU A 29 -0.07 4.17 -0.08
CA LEU A 29 -0.86 5.10 -0.87
C LEU A 29 -0.24 6.48 -0.66
N ALA A 30 0.69 6.86 -1.55
CA ALA A 30 1.45 8.10 -1.45
C ALA A 30 1.69 8.70 -2.83
N ASP A 31 1.92 10.02 -2.90
CA ASP A 31 2.30 10.74 -4.13
C ASP A 31 1.39 10.47 -5.35
N GLY A 32 0.08 10.30 -5.11
CA GLY A 32 -0.89 9.99 -6.16
C GLY A 32 -0.77 8.59 -6.75
N ARG A 33 -0.06 7.68 -6.08
CA ARG A 33 0.21 6.31 -6.53
C ARG A 33 -0.11 5.27 -5.46
N LEU A 34 -0.61 4.12 -5.89
CA LEU A 34 -0.47 2.89 -5.14
C LEU A 34 0.90 2.32 -5.50
N GLN A 35 1.78 2.15 -4.52
CA GLN A 35 3.15 1.73 -4.77
C GLN A 35 3.70 0.88 -3.63
N GLY A 36 4.74 0.12 -3.92
CA GLY A 36 5.35 -0.72 -2.91
C GLY A 36 6.37 -1.69 -3.46
N VAL A 37 6.77 -2.62 -2.59
CA VAL A 37 7.79 -3.63 -2.85
C VAL A 37 7.18 -5.01 -2.72
N VAL A 38 7.43 -5.86 -3.71
CA VAL A 38 6.90 -7.22 -3.84
C VAL A 38 8.05 -8.20 -4.02
N SER A 39 8.03 -9.33 -3.32
CA SER A 39 9.11 -10.32 -3.42
C SER A 39 9.02 -11.16 -4.70
N SER A 40 10.19 -11.53 -5.25
CA SER A 40 10.33 -12.27 -6.50
C SER A 40 9.76 -13.70 -6.44
N GLY A 41 9.56 -14.26 -5.24
CA GLY A 41 9.14 -15.66 -5.06
C GLY A 41 10.19 -16.72 -5.42
N SER A 42 11.11 -16.40 -6.33
CA SER A 42 12.22 -17.26 -6.77
C SER A 42 13.57 -16.98 -6.10
N ASP A 43 13.71 -15.81 -5.48
CA ASP A 43 14.98 -15.30 -4.94
C ASP A 43 14.64 -14.33 -3.81
N THR A 44 15.18 -14.57 -2.62
CA THR A 44 14.91 -13.77 -1.41
C THR A 44 15.58 -12.40 -1.46
N GLY A 45 16.70 -12.25 -2.19
CA GLY A 45 17.40 -10.98 -2.38
C GLY A 45 16.79 -10.11 -3.49
N ARG A 46 15.86 -10.66 -4.27
CA ARG A 46 15.23 -9.97 -5.40
C ARG A 46 13.83 -9.50 -5.04
N VAL A 47 13.65 -8.18 -5.14
CA VAL A 47 12.36 -7.54 -4.98
C VAL A 47 12.02 -6.70 -6.20
N TYR A 48 10.72 -6.52 -6.41
CA TYR A 48 10.14 -5.69 -7.46
C TYR A 48 9.50 -4.47 -6.83
N VAL A 49 9.86 -3.30 -7.34
CA VAL A 49 9.16 -2.06 -7.03
C VAL A 49 8.04 -1.91 -8.05
N SER A 50 6.81 -1.94 -7.56
CA SER A 50 5.59 -1.89 -8.37
C SER A 50 4.82 -0.62 -8.04
N SER A 51 4.20 -0.01 -9.04
CA SER A 51 3.44 1.22 -8.84
C SER A 51 2.32 1.39 -9.87
N VAL A 52 1.23 2.01 -9.47
CA VAL A 52 0.05 2.35 -10.27
C VAL A 52 -0.37 3.78 -9.94
N ALA A 53 -0.42 4.66 -10.94
CA ALA A 53 -0.88 6.03 -10.80
C ALA A 53 -2.40 6.11 -10.63
N ALA A 54 -2.88 6.99 -9.75
CA ALA A 54 -4.30 7.23 -9.58
C ALA A 54 -4.91 7.91 -10.82
N GLY A 55 -6.11 7.50 -11.21
CA GLY A 55 -6.87 8.05 -12.33
C GLY A 55 -6.44 7.56 -13.72
N THR A 56 -5.14 7.63 -14.05
CA THR A 56 -4.64 7.13 -15.36
C THR A 56 -4.30 5.63 -15.33
N TYR A 57 -4.10 5.08 -14.12
CA TYR A 57 -3.64 3.72 -13.88
C TYR A 57 -2.31 3.38 -14.57
N ALA A 58 -1.55 4.40 -14.98
CA ALA A 58 -0.24 4.23 -15.57
C ALA A 58 0.65 3.45 -14.61
N PHE A 59 1.24 2.37 -15.10
CA PHE A 59 1.88 1.38 -14.24
C PHE A 59 3.34 1.16 -14.58
N ALA A 60 4.12 0.85 -13.56
CA ALA A 60 5.52 0.48 -13.70
C ALA A 60 5.88 -0.62 -12.71
N CYS A 61 6.74 -1.53 -13.15
CA CYS A 61 7.28 -2.59 -12.32
C CYS A 61 8.71 -2.89 -12.77
N SER A 62 9.66 -2.76 -11.85
CA SER A 62 11.08 -3.06 -12.08
C SER A 62 11.67 -3.76 -10.87
N THR A 63 12.76 -4.49 -11.06
CA THR A 63 13.55 -5.03 -9.95
C THR A 63 14.26 -3.90 -9.19
N ASN A 64 14.78 -4.21 -8.00
CA ASN A 64 15.60 -3.32 -7.17
C ASN A 64 16.92 -2.86 -7.84
N ASN A 65 17.36 -3.49 -8.92
CA ASN A 65 18.47 -3.02 -9.77
C ASN A 65 17.98 -2.40 -11.10
N ASN A 66 16.77 -1.85 -11.12
CA ASN A 66 16.14 -1.13 -12.24
C ASN A 66 15.98 -1.92 -13.55
N ARG A 67 15.98 -3.26 -13.50
CA ARG A 67 15.61 -4.06 -14.69
C ARG A 67 14.09 -4.10 -14.84
N PRO A 68 13.55 -3.87 -16.05
CA PRO A 68 12.10 -3.91 -16.26
C PRO A 68 11.55 -5.31 -16.00
N CYS A 69 10.37 -5.39 -15.38
CA CYS A 69 9.71 -6.65 -15.11
C CYS A 69 9.21 -7.28 -16.43
N GLY A 70 9.66 -8.50 -16.73
CA GLY A 70 9.26 -9.21 -17.95
C GLY A 70 7.74 -9.43 -18.09
N GLY A 71 7.02 -9.53 -16.98
CA GLY A 71 5.57 -9.69 -16.96
C GLY A 71 4.77 -8.39 -17.05
N ALA A 72 5.41 -7.22 -17.06
CA ALA A 72 4.73 -5.91 -17.11
C ALA A 72 4.56 -5.39 -18.55
N ARG A 73 4.56 -6.28 -19.55
CA ARG A 73 4.41 -5.91 -20.95
C ARG A 73 2.92 -5.79 -21.30
N GLY A 74 2.41 -4.56 -21.42
CA GLY A 74 1.06 -4.27 -21.92
C GLY A 74 -0.09 -4.49 -20.94
N SER A 75 0.15 -5.04 -19.75
CA SER A 75 -0.85 -5.16 -18.69
C SER A 75 -0.19 -5.25 -17.32
N PHE A 76 -0.99 -5.19 -16.26
CA PHE A 76 -0.50 -5.40 -14.90
C PHE A 76 0.12 -6.78 -14.75
N CYS A 77 1.35 -6.81 -14.25
CA CYS A 77 2.04 -8.06 -13.93
C CYS A 77 1.51 -8.64 -12.61
N ASN A 78 1.92 -9.88 -12.29
CA ASN A 78 1.52 -10.51 -11.04
C ASN A 78 2.02 -9.77 -9.79
N HIS A 79 3.12 -9.00 -9.88
CA HIS A 79 3.57 -8.15 -8.78
C HIS A 79 2.59 -7.01 -8.51
N ILE A 80 2.10 -6.34 -9.55
CA ILE A 80 1.10 -5.28 -9.42
C ILE A 80 -0.22 -5.85 -8.86
N ARG A 81 -0.66 -7.01 -9.34
CA ARG A 81 -1.87 -7.68 -8.80
C ARG A 81 -1.70 -8.01 -7.32
N ALA A 82 -0.55 -8.54 -6.92
CA ALA A 82 -0.25 -8.83 -5.52
C ALA A 82 -0.21 -7.55 -4.67
N LEU A 83 0.35 -6.46 -5.20
CA LEU A 83 0.39 -5.15 -4.54
C LEU A 83 -1.03 -4.61 -4.27
N VAL A 84 -1.93 -4.70 -5.26
CA VAL A 84 -3.34 -4.29 -5.10
C VAL A 84 -4.03 -5.15 -4.04
N GLY A 85 -3.81 -6.47 -4.06
CA GLY A 85 -4.34 -7.39 -3.04
C GLY A 85 -3.91 -7.01 -1.63
N GLU A 86 -2.62 -6.74 -1.42
CA GLU A 86 -2.10 -6.33 -0.11
C GLU A 86 -2.61 -4.94 0.30
N ALA A 87 -2.74 -4.00 -0.64
CA ALA A 87 -3.30 -2.69 -0.36
C ALA A 87 -4.75 -2.78 0.15
N VAL A 88 -5.57 -3.60 -0.50
CA VAL A 88 -6.97 -3.84 -0.07
C VAL A 88 -6.99 -4.49 1.31
N LEU A 89 -6.09 -5.45 1.57
CA LEU A 89 -5.98 -6.11 2.87
C LEU A 89 -5.57 -5.15 3.99
N GLN A 90 -4.65 -4.21 3.73
CA GLN A 90 -4.13 -3.29 4.74
C GLN A 90 -4.98 -2.03 4.93
N TYR A 91 -5.50 -1.46 3.85
CA TYR A 91 -6.17 -0.16 3.86
C TYR A 91 -7.68 -0.25 3.71
N GLY A 92 -8.21 -1.41 3.33
CA GLY A 92 -9.60 -1.60 2.97
C GLY A 92 -9.88 -1.22 1.51
N ALA A 93 -10.78 -1.98 0.89
CA ALA A 93 -11.14 -1.84 -0.51
C ALA A 93 -11.65 -0.44 -0.87
N GLY A 94 -12.62 0.09 -0.11
CA GLY A 94 -13.20 1.40 -0.39
C GLY A 94 -12.17 2.54 -0.35
N ARG A 95 -11.17 2.46 0.53
CA ARG A 95 -10.09 3.47 0.61
C ARG A 95 -9.17 3.40 -0.60
N VAL A 96 -8.79 2.19 -1.00
CA VAL A 96 -7.93 1.97 -2.18
C VAL A 96 -8.65 2.40 -3.45
N ALA A 97 -9.92 2.02 -3.62
CA ALA A 97 -10.76 2.40 -4.76
C ALA A 97 -10.84 3.92 -4.92
N ARG A 98 -11.19 4.62 -3.83
CA ARG A 98 -11.30 6.08 -3.81
C ARG A 98 -9.98 6.77 -4.10
N TYR A 99 -8.89 6.27 -3.51
CA TYR A 99 -7.56 6.83 -3.74
C TYR A 99 -7.12 6.68 -5.20
N LEU A 100 -7.37 5.52 -5.80
CA LEU A 100 -7.05 5.24 -7.20
C LEU A 100 -8.02 5.87 -8.19
N LYS A 101 -9.17 6.39 -7.74
CA LYS A 101 -10.28 6.86 -8.57
C LYS A 101 -10.90 5.74 -9.43
N ALA A 102 -10.86 4.51 -8.92
CA ALA A 102 -11.43 3.35 -9.57
C ALA A 102 -12.91 3.21 -9.19
N ASP A 103 -13.78 3.81 -10.00
CA ASP A 103 -15.23 3.68 -9.82
C ASP A 103 -15.67 2.24 -10.04
N THR A 104 -16.34 1.69 -9.04
CA THR A 104 -16.91 0.34 -9.09
C THR A 104 -18.39 0.47 -8.70
N PRO A 105 -19.33 0.31 -9.65
CA PRO A 105 -20.74 0.44 -9.33
C PRO A 105 -21.19 -0.72 -8.43
N GLY A 106 -21.87 -0.43 -7.32
CA GLY A 106 -22.47 -1.43 -6.42
C GLY A 106 -21.73 -1.62 -5.07
N THR A 107 -21.61 -2.88 -4.64
CA THR A 107 -21.00 -3.32 -3.38
C THR A 107 -19.52 -2.93 -3.27
N GLU A 108 -18.96 -2.91 -2.05
CA GLU A 108 -17.54 -2.65 -1.82
C GLU A 108 -16.66 -3.60 -2.69
N PRO A 109 -15.80 -3.05 -3.57
CA PRO A 109 -15.08 -3.84 -4.56
C PRO A 109 -13.99 -4.69 -3.91
N ASP A 110 -13.74 -5.90 -4.39
CA ASP A 110 -12.57 -6.65 -3.99
C ASP A 110 -11.34 -6.29 -4.84
N ALA A 111 -10.16 -6.84 -4.49
CA ALA A 111 -8.95 -6.59 -5.25
C ALA A 111 -9.04 -7.03 -6.73
N PRO A 112 -9.60 -8.21 -7.07
CA PRO A 112 -9.87 -8.59 -8.46
C PRO A 112 -10.73 -7.58 -9.23
N ALA A 113 -11.82 -7.09 -8.63
CA ALA A 113 -12.70 -6.10 -9.26
C ALA A 113 -11.94 -4.80 -9.54
N LEU A 114 -11.13 -4.31 -8.60
CA LEU A 114 -10.30 -3.13 -8.81
C LEU A 114 -9.29 -3.33 -9.94
N VAL A 115 -8.62 -4.49 -9.99
CA VAL A 115 -7.70 -4.83 -11.09
C VAL A 115 -8.43 -4.84 -12.43
N ALA A 116 -9.63 -5.42 -12.49
CA ALA A 116 -10.43 -5.47 -13.71
C ALA A 116 -10.83 -4.07 -14.18
N THR A 117 -11.37 -3.23 -13.30
CA THR A 117 -11.75 -1.83 -13.60
C THR A 117 -10.58 -1.04 -14.15
N MET A 118 -9.42 -1.10 -13.48
CA MET A 118 -8.22 -0.40 -13.93
C MET A 118 -7.71 -0.93 -15.27
N THR A 119 -7.74 -2.25 -15.48
CA THR A 119 -7.28 -2.86 -16.74
C THR A 119 -8.21 -2.50 -17.91
N ALA A 120 -9.52 -2.39 -17.67
CA ALA A 120 -10.50 -1.99 -18.68
C ALA A 120 -10.25 -0.58 -19.24
N ALA A 121 -9.66 0.31 -18.44
CA ALA A 121 -9.22 1.64 -18.89
C ALA A 121 -7.99 1.63 -19.82
N ARG A 122 -7.41 0.44 -20.09
CA ARG A 122 -6.24 0.23 -20.96
C ARG A 122 -5.06 1.14 -20.60
N PRO A 123 -4.54 1.06 -19.37
CA PRO A 123 -3.50 1.96 -18.92
C PRO A 123 -2.22 1.80 -19.72
N ALA A 124 -1.53 2.92 -19.94
CA ALA A 124 -0.21 2.91 -20.52
C ALA A 124 0.83 2.39 -19.51
N GLN A 125 1.89 1.78 -20.02
CA GLN A 125 3.08 1.55 -19.22
C GLN A 125 3.76 2.90 -18.96
N GLY A 126 3.92 3.24 -17.68
CA GLY A 126 4.56 4.49 -17.24
C GLY A 126 6.07 4.35 -17.08
N ASP A 127 6.69 5.42 -16.60
CA ASP A 127 8.11 5.44 -16.22
C ASP A 127 8.37 4.76 -14.86
N THR A 128 9.65 4.49 -14.58
CA THR A 128 10.12 3.90 -13.32
C THR A 128 10.62 4.96 -12.33
N SER A 129 10.27 6.24 -12.49
CA SER A 129 10.76 7.33 -11.63
C SER A 129 10.39 7.15 -10.15
N ALA A 130 9.25 6.52 -9.88
CA ALA A 130 8.80 6.19 -8.53
C ALA A 130 9.64 5.08 -7.86
N ALA A 131 10.45 4.32 -8.61
CA ALA A 131 11.09 3.12 -8.07
C ALA A 131 12.12 3.43 -6.97
N ALA A 132 13.02 4.37 -7.22
CA ALA A 132 14.06 4.76 -6.26
C ALA A 132 13.50 5.32 -4.94
N PRO A 133 12.62 6.34 -4.93
CA PRO A 133 12.08 6.87 -3.68
C PRO A 133 11.26 5.85 -2.89
N VAL A 134 10.47 5.01 -3.58
CA VAL A 134 9.72 3.92 -2.93
C VAL A 134 10.67 2.91 -2.29
N PHE A 135 11.74 2.53 -2.98
CA PHE A 135 12.73 1.61 -2.43
C PHE A 135 13.45 2.20 -1.22
N SER A 136 13.81 3.49 -1.23
CA SER A 136 14.39 4.17 -0.07
C SER A 136 13.44 4.21 1.14
N ARG A 137 12.13 4.45 0.92
CA ARG A 137 11.11 4.39 1.98
C ARG A 137 10.96 2.96 2.52
N PHE A 138 11.03 1.96 1.64
CA PHE A 138 11.03 0.57 2.06
C PHE A 138 12.23 0.23 2.96
N LEU A 139 13.45 0.63 2.60
CA LEU A 139 14.63 0.42 3.44
C LEU A 139 14.48 1.10 4.81
N ARG A 140 13.94 2.32 4.83
CA ARG A 140 13.63 3.02 6.09
C ARG A 140 12.58 2.27 6.92
N HIS A 141 11.58 1.69 6.27
CA HIS A 141 10.57 0.86 6.93
C HIS A 141 11.17 -0.41 7.53
N LEU A 142 12.12 -1.07 6.85
CA LEU A 142 12.83 -2.21 7.42
C LEU A 142 13.62 -1.81 8.67
N ALA A 143 14.36 -0.70 8.62
CA ALA A 143 15.09 -0.20 9.79
C ALA A 143 14.17 0.16 10.98
N TYR A 144 12.91 0.55 10.71
CA TYR A 144 11.90 0.72 11.74
C TYR A 144 11.47 -0.61 12.35
N LEU A 145 11.29 -1.66 11.53
CA LEU A 145 10.90 -2.99 12.00
C LEU A 145 12.00 -3.71 12.79
N GLU A 146 13.26 -3.31 12.65
CA GLU A 146 14.39 -3.80 13.45
C GLU A 146 14.37 -3.29 14.90
N ARG A 147 13.56 -2.25 15.20
CA ARG A 147 13.43 -1.72 16.55
C ARG A 147 12.45 -2.56 17.37
N GLU A 148 12.83 -2.81 18.62
CA GLU A 148 11.96 -3.49 19.57
C GLU A 148 10.69 -2.66 19.81
N PRO A 149 9.48 -3.25 19.67
CA PRO A 149 8.25 -2.54 19.92
C PRO A 149 8.18 -2.14 21.41
N THR A 150 7.91 -0.87 21.67
CA THR A 150 7.76 -0.35 23.03
C THR A 150 6.38 0.25 23.24
N THR A 151 5.84 0.07 24.44
CA THR A 151 4.62 0.75 24.92
C THR A 151 4.96 1.89 25.88
N LEU A 152 6.25 2.20 26.06
CA LEU A 152 6.67 3.35 26.85
C LEU A 152 6.08 4.63 26.24
N PRO A 153 5.69 5.60 27.08
CA PRO A 153 5.11 6.84 26.61
C PRO A 153 6.12 7.54 25.68
N VAL A 154 5.68 7.84 24.46
CA VAL A 154 6.43 8.66 23.52
C VAL A 154 6.37 10.08 24.06
N PRO A 155 7.50 10.69 24.50
CA PRO A 155 7.47 12.00 25.11
C PRO A 155 6.71 12.98 24.25
N GLU A 156 6.99 13.09 22.95
CA GLU A 156 6.36 14.02 22.01
C GLU A 156 4.82 13.91 21.93
N LEU A 157 4.23 12.79 22.35
CA LEU A 157 2.77 12.65 22.46
C LEU A 157 2.16 13.46 23.63
N HIS A 158 2.97 13.98 24.56
CA HIS A 158 2.52 14.84 25.67
C HIS A 158 1.98 16.21 25.19
N TRP A 159 2.41 16.67 24.01
CA TRP A 159 1.88 17.89 23.41
C TRP A 159 0.45 17.72 22.87
N PHE A 160 0.01 16.48 22.66
CA PHE A 160 -1.35 16.19 22.25
C PHE A 160 -2.21 15.99 23.49
N PRO A 161 -3.34 16.71 23.62
CA PRO A 161 -4.24 16.51 24.75
C PRO A 161 -4.67 15.03 24.79
N PRO A 162 -4.53 14.35 25.94
CA PRO A 162 -4.91 12.95 26.06
C PRO A 162 -6.39 12.83 25.75
N THR A 163 -6.76 11.89 24.88
CA THR A 163 -8.17 11.63 24.53
C THR A 163 -8.98 11.07 25.70
N ARG A 164 -8.36 10.82 26.86
CA ARG A 164 -9.01 10.60 28.17
C ARG A 164 -8.01 10.73 29.32
N ALA A 165 -8.43 11.34 30.44
CA ALA A 165 -7.84 11.10 31.76
C ALA A 165 -8.40 9.78 32.31
N VAL A 166 -7.53 8.80 32.56
CA VAL A 166 -7.91 7.59 33.30
C VAL A 166 -8.02 8.00 34.77
N ALA A 167 -9.25 8.11 35.25
CA ALA A 167 -9.57 8.09 36.67
C ALA A 167 -9.94 6.67 37.08
#